data_AF-A0A1E3XGA6-F1
#
_entry.id   AF-A0A1E3XGA6-F1
#
_cell.length_a   1.000
_cell.length_b   1.000
_cell.length_c   1.000
_cell.angle_alpha   90.00
_cell.angle_beta   90.00
_cell.angle_gamma   90.00
#
_symmetry.space_group_name_H-M   'P 1'
#
loop_
_entity.id
_entity.type
_entity.pdbx_description
1 polymer ?
#
loop_
_entity_poly.entity_id
_entity_poly.type
_entity_poly.pdbx_seq_one_letter_code
_entity_poly.pdbx_strand_id
1 'polypeptide(L)'
;FFNLNALASPVVVKVDFDIAMTLIANTLYKILAQKTKWFKNATPKTISRNFIDIKTTISIKGDIIKVKLGLKNYNPVIMEWVNSLEEIKIPWWENRTLVFDFE
;
A
#
# COMPACT_ATOMS: atom_id res chain seq x y z
N PHE A 1 9.38 -19.77 -19.13
CA PHE A 1 10.03 -18.57 -18.57
C PHE A 1 10.34 -17.62 -19.72
N PHE A 2 9.83 -16.39 -19.67
CA PHE A 2 10.12 -15.38 -20.69
C PHE A 2 11.63 -15.14 -20.73
N ASN A 3 12.26 -15.49 -21.85
CA ASN A 3 13.68 -15.26 -22.04
C ASN A 3 13.89 -13.76 -22.31
N LEU A 4 14.03 -12.99 -21.22
CA LEU A 4 14.32 -11.55 -21.22
C LEU A 4 15.62 -11.19 -21.98
N ASN A 5 16.42 -12.19 -22.36
CA ASN A 5 17.68 -12.04 -23.08
C ASN A 5 17.59 -12.43 -24.57
N ALA A 6 16.41 -12.79 -25.08
CA ALA A 6 16.22 -13.09 -26.49
C ALA A 6 16.05 -11.79 -27.30
N LEU A 7 17.16 -11.13 -27.61
CA LEU A 7 17.29 -10.03 -28.60
C LEU A 7 16.54 -8.70 -28.37
N ALA A 8 15.98 -8.43 -27.20
CA ALA A 8 15.52 -7.08 -26.88
C ALA A 8 16.68 -6.21 -26.37
N SER A 9 16.84 -4.99 -26.90
CA SER A 9 17.79 -4.02 -26.34
C SER A 9 17.47 -3.80 -24.86
N PRO A 10 18.47 -3.85 -23.94
CA PRO A 10 18.25 -3.64 -22.51
C PRO A 10 17.51 -2.33 -22.18
N VAL A 11 17.65 -1.32 -23.04
CA VAL A 11 16.95 -0.04 -22.93
C VAL A 11 15.45 -0.19 -23.20
N VAL A 12 15.07 -0.94 -24.24
CA VAL A 12 13.66 -1.14 -24.60
C VAL A 12 12.94 -1.92 -23.51
N VAL A 13 13.56 -2.99 -22.99
CA VAL A 13 13.01 -3.76 -21.87
C VAL A 13 12.79 -2.89 -20.64
N LYS A 14 13.73 -1.98 -20.34
CA LYS A 14 13.60 -1.06 -19.22
C LYS A 14 12.45 -0.08 -19.41
N VAL A 15 12.32 0.51 -20.59
CA VAL A 15 11.24 1.45 -20.91
C VAL A 15 9.87 0.76 -20.83
N ASP A 16 9.74 -0.42 -21.43
CA ASP A 16 8.50 -1.18 -21.40
C ASP A 16 8.12 -1.59 -19.97
N PHE A 17 9.12 -1.95 -19.16
CA PHE A 17 8.92 -2.27 -17.74
C PHE A 17 8.49 -1.04 -16.93
N ASP A 18 9.12 0.12 -17.14
CA ASP A 18 8.76 1.37 -16.47
C ASP A 18 7.31 1.78 -16.79
N ILE A 19 6.88 1.61 -18.05
CA ILE A 19 5.51 1.84 -18.49
C ILE A 19 4.55 0.84 -17.80
N ALA A 20 4.87 -0.45 -17.85
CA ALA A 20 4.06 -1.50 -17.24
C ALA A 20 3.87 -1.27 -15.72
N MET A 21 4.97 -0.99 -15.00
CA MET A 21 4.94 -0.69 -13.57
C MET A 21 4.14 0.58 -13.26
N THR A 22 4.23 1.61 -14.10
CA THR A 22 3.44 2.84 -13.94
C THR A 22 1.94 2.57 -14.08
N LEU A 23 1.55 1.75 -15.06
CA LEU A 23 0.14 1.37 -15.27
C LEU A 23 -0.39 0.50 -14.13
N ILE A 24 0.41 -0.45 -13.64
CA ILE A 24 0.07 -1.28 -12.48
C ILE A 24 -0.11 -0.40 -11.25
N ALA A 25 0.85 0.48 -10.96
CA ALA A 25 0.78 1.40 -9.82
C ALA A 25 -0.48 2.27 -9.89
N ASN A 26 -0.76 2.88 -11.05
CA ASN A 26 -1.97 3.69 -11.26
C ASN A 26 -3.26 2.89 -10.98
N THR A 27 -3.32 1.65 -11.43
CA THR A 27 -4.47 0.76 -11.20
C THR A 27 -4.63 0.42 -9.72
N LEU A 28 -3.54 0.06 -9.04
CA LEU A 28 -3.54 -0.23 -7.60
C LEU A 28 -3.99 0.99 -6.78
N TYR A 29 -3.51 2.19 -7.13
CA TYR A 29 -3.95 3.42 -6.47
C TYR A 29 -5.45 3.68 -6.68
N LYS A 30 -6.00 3.43 -7.88
CA LYS A 30 -7.44 3.57 -8.12
C LYS A 30 -8.26 2.56 -7.31
N ILE A 31 -7.81 1.32 -7.22
CA ILE A 31 -8.46 0.29 -6.39
C ILE A 31 -8.44 0.72 -4.91
N LEU A 32 -7.30 1.21 -4.42
CA LEU A 32 -7.17 1.71 -3.06
C LEU A 32 -8.10 2.91 -2.79
N ALA A 33 -8.18 3.86 -3.73
CA ALA A 33 -9.11 4.99 -3.64
C ALA A 33 -10.55 4.54 -3.47
N GLN A 34 -10.98 3.49 -4.18
CA GLN A 34 -12.34 2.95 -4.10
C GLN A 34 -12.67 2.31 -2.75
N LYS A 35 -11.66 1.90 -1.96
CA LYS A 35 -11.87 1.36 -0.61
C LYS A 35 -12.25 2.44 0.42
N THR A 36 -12.12 3.71 0.07
CA THR A 36 -12.42 4.84 0.95
C THR A 36 -13.45 5.77 0.31
N LYS A 37 -14.44 6.25 1.07
CA LYS A 37 -15.47 7.16 0.51
C LYS A 37 -14.87 8.50 0.07
N TRP A 38 -13.81 8.96 0.73
CA TRP A 38 -13.25 10.30 0.58
C TRP A 38 -12.26 10.44 -0.56
N PHE A 39 -11.62 9.34 -0.99
CA PHE A 39 -10.57 9.37 -2.04
C PHE A 39 -11.02 8.79 -3.37
N LYS A 40 -12.32 8.49 -3.57
CA LYS A 40 -12.83 7.87 -4.80
C LYS A 40 -12.39 8.56 -6.11
N ASN A 41 -12.28 9.90 -6.08
CA ASN A 41 -11.87 10.73 -7.21
C ASN A 41 -10.45 11.31 -7.05
N ALA A 42 -9.68 10.83 -6.07
CA ALA A 42 -8.33 11.33 -5.81
C ALA A 42 -7.33 10.82 -6.85
N THR A 43 -6.32 11.62 -7.14
CA THR A 43 -5.21 11.20 -8.02
C THR A 43 -4.27 10.24 -7.28
N PRO A 44 -3.53 9.37 -7.99
CA PRO A 44 -2.52 8.51 -7.37
C PRO A 44 -1.53 9.26 -6.49
N LYS A 45 -1.12 10.48 -6.90
CA LYS A 45 -0.22 11.34 -6.12
C LYS A 45 -0.84 11.77 -4.78
N THR A 46 -2.12 12.15 -4.79
CA THR A 46 -2.85 12.51 -3.57
C THR A 46 -2.99 11.31 -2.63
N ILE A 47 -3.30 10.13 -3.17
CA ILE A 47 -3.42 8.90 -2.36
C ILE A 47 -2.06 8.52 -1.78
N SER A 48 -1.01 8.51 -2.59
CA SER A 48 0.35 8.23 -2.14
C SER A 48 0.75 9.13 -0.98
N ARG A 49 0.62 10.46 -1.13
CA ARG A 49 0.97 11.42 -0.08
C ARG A 49 0.15 11.27 1.20
N ASN A 50 -1.14 10.96 1.09
CA ASN A 50 -2.03 10.97 2.24
C ASN A 50 -2.20 9.61 2.92
N PHE A 51 -1.85 8.52 2.23
CA PHE A 51 -2.14 7.15 2.67
C PHE A 51 -0.89 6.27 2.76
N ILE A 52 0.04 6.40 1.82
CA ILE A 52 1.25 5.55 1.74
C ILE A 52 2.44 6.23 2.43
N ASP A 53 2.65 7.51 2.12
CA ASP A 53 3.71 8.35 2.68
C ASP A 53 3.25 8.95 4.03
N ILE A 54 3.00 8.04 4.96
CA ILE A 54 2.69 8.35 6.36
C ILE A 54 3.87 7.88 7.20
N LYS A 55 4.30 8.71 8.16
CA LYS A 55 5.25 8.27 9.17
C LYS A 55 4.58 7.24 10.07
N THR A 56 5.15 6.04 10.14
CA THR A 56 4.61 4.96 10.94
C THR A 56 5.69 4.35 11.82
N THR A 57 5.34 4.00 13.05
CA THR A 57 6.22 3.21 13.93
C THR A 57 5.68 1.79 14.01
N ILE A 58 6.52 0.82 13.70
CA ILE A 58 6.17 -0.61 13.79
C ILE A 58 6.79 -1.16 15.06
N SER A 59 5.99 -1.86 15.86
CA SER A 59 6.46 -2.58 17.04
C SER A 59 5.88 -3.98 17.07
N ILE A 60 6.67 -4.95 17.49
CA ILE A 60 6.25 -6.35 17.60
C ILE A 60 6.19 -6.69 19.08
N LYS A 61 5.04 -7.21 19.53
CA LYS A 61 4.86 -7.67 20.91
C LYS A 61 4.19 -9.04 20.88
N GLY A 62 4.96 -10.08 21.16
CA GLY A 62 4.49 -11.47 21.05
C GLY A 62 3.95 -11.76 19.65
N ASP A 63 2.67 -12.11 19.59
CA ASP A 63 1.99 -12.46 18.34
C ASP A 63 1.34 -11.28 17.61
N ILE A 64 1.56 -10.05 18.10
CA ILE A 64 0.95 -8.84 17.53
C ILE A 64 2.01 -7.97 16.87
N ILE A 65 1.76 -7.60 15.62
CA ILE A 65 2.46 -6.55 14.90
C ILE A 65 1.61 -5.29 15.02
N LYS A 66 2.08 -4.32 15.81
CA LYS A 66 1.41 -3.04 15.97
C LYS A 66 2.02 -2.00 15.05
N VAL A 67 1.22 -1.46 14.14
CA VAL A 67 1.57 -0.34 13.26
C VAL A 67 0.91 0.92 13.80
N LYS A 68 1.70 1.80 14.43
CA LYS A 68 1.22 3.11 14.88
C LYS A 68 1.37 4.12 13.75
N LEU A 69 0.25 4.63 13.25
CA LEU A 69 0.16 5.65 12.21
C LEU A 69 0.28 7.04 12.84
N GLY A 70 1.16 7.89 12.31
CA GLY A 70 1.29 9.28 12.76
C GLY A 70 0.07 10.15 12.43
N LEU A 71 -0.06 11.28 13.13
CA LEU A 71 -1.16 12.24 12.96
C LEU A 71 -1.19 12.87 11.54
N LYS A 72 -2.32 12.72 10.85
CA LYS A 72 -2.69 13.48 9.65
C LYS A 72 -4.18 13.84 9.65
N ASN A 73 -4.52 14.87 8.89
CA ASN A 73 -5.91 15.36 8.74
C ASN A 73 -6.93 14.30 8.30
N TYR A 74 -6.48 13.22 7.66
CA TYR A 74 -7.36 12.16 7.15
C TYR A 74 -7.40 10.90 8.04
N ASN A 75 -6.77 10.93 9.22
CA ASN A 75 -6.75 9.78 10.14
C ASN A 75 -8.14 9.23 10.48
N PRO A 76 -9.21 10.03 10.66
CA PRO A 76 -10.54 9.48 10.92
C PRO A 76 -11.05 8.54 9.81
N VAL A 77 -10.74 8.87 8.55
CA VAL A 77 -11.14 8.05 7.39
C VAL A 77 -10.34 6.74 7.35
N ILE A 78 -9.04 6.82 7.63
CA ILE A 78 -8.16 5.67 7.67
C ILE A 78 -8.58 4.75 8.82
N MET A 79 -8.94 5.32 9.97
CA MET A 79 -9.42 4.60 11.15
C MET A 79 -10.75 3.89 10.88
N GLU A 80 -11.73 4.54 10.25
CA GLU A 80 -12.99 3.89 9.84
C GLU A 80 -12.72 2.68 8.93
N TRP A 81 -11.87 2.85 7.91
CA TRP A 81 -11.53 1.78 6.99
C TRP A 81 -10.81 0.63 7.68
N VAL A 82 -9.78 0.92 8.47
CA VAL A 82 -8.99 -0.07 9.19
C VAL A 82 -9.84 -0.86 10.18
N ASN A 83 -10.75 -0.19 10.90
CA ASN A 83 -11.66 -0.86 11.84
C ASN A 83 -12.69 -1.75 11.14
N SER A 84 -12.92 -1.55 9.83
CA SER A 84 -13.79 -2.42 9.03
C SER A 84 -13.07 -3.65 8.47
N LEU A 85 -11.75 -3.73 8.59
CA LEU A 85 -10.97 -4.88 8.11
C LEU A 85 -11.16 -6.04 9.09
N GLU A 86 -11.24 -7.25 8.53
CA GLU A 86 -11.12 -8.47 9.33
C GLU A 86 -9.71 -8.62 9.91
N GLU A 87 -9.55 -9.54 10.84
CA GLU A 87 -8.24 -9.86 11.41
C GLU A 87 -7.25 -10.25 10.31
N ILE A 88 -6.18 -9.47 10.16
CA ILE A 88 -5.13 -9.72 9.16
C ILE A 88 -3.98 -10.46 9.83
N LYS A 89 -3.75 -11.71 9.41
CA LYS A 89 -2.55 -12.46 9.77
C LYS A 89 -1.50 -12.33 8.69
N ILE A 90 -0.24 -12.16 9.09
CA ILE A 90 0.88 -12.02 8.14
C ILE A 90 1.64 -13.35 8.02
N PRO A 91 1.44 -14.14 6.94
CA PRO A 91 1.95 -15.51 6.87
C PRO A 91 3.48 -15.58 6.90
N TRP A 92 4.15 -14.63 6.26
CA TRP A 92 5.62 -14.55 6.24
C TRP A 92 6.21 -13.96 7.52
N TRP A 93 5.39 -13.62 8.51
CA TRP A 93 5.83 -13.06 9.78
C TRP A 93 5.32 -13.90 10.96
N GLU A 94 5.53 -15.22 10.88
CA GLU A 94 5.08 -16.20 11.88
C GLU A 94 3.57 -16.18 12.14
N ASN A 95 2.80 -15.78 11.11
CA ASN A 95 1.34 -15.68 11.19
C ASN A 95 0.83 -14.73 12.29
N ARG A 96 1.67 -13.77 12.71
CA ARG A 96 1.31 -12.73 13.68
C ARG A 96 0.16 -11.86 13.17
N THR A 97 -0.66 -11.39 14.11
CA THR A 97 -1.82 -10.54 13.84
C THR A 97 -1.40 -9.08 13.69
N LEU A 98 -1.81 -8.45 12.60
CA LEU A 98 -1.60 -7.04 12.33
C LEU A 98 -2.67 -6.20 13.01
N VAL A 99 -2.23 -5.27 13.85
CA VAL A 99 -3.11 -4.31 14.53
C VAL A 99 -2.61 -2.90 14.22
N PHE A 100 -3.55 -2.05 13.83
CA PHE A 100 -3.27 -0.64 13.59
C PHE A 100 -3.58 0.17 14.84
N ASP A 101 -2.74 1.15 15.11
CA ASP A 101 -2.88 2.10 16.21
C ASP A 101 -2.71 3.51 15.64
N PHE A 102 -3.30 4.50 16.29
CA PHE A 102 -3.23 5.90 15.86
C PHE A 102 -2.70 6.73 17.03
N GLU A 103 -1.81 7.68 16.73
CA GLU A 103 -1.34 8.66 17.72
C GLU A 103 -2.39 9.76 17.99
#